data_AF-A0A2T2YK50-F1
#
_entry.id   AF-A0A2T2YK50-F1
#
_cell.length_a   1.000
_cell.length_b   1.000
_cell.length_c   1.000
_cell.angle_alpha   90.00
_cell.angle_beta   90.00
_cell.angle_gamma   90.00
#
_symmetry.space_group_name_H-M   'P 1'
#
loop_
_entity.id
_entity.type
_entity.pdbx_description
1 polymer ?
#
loop_
_entity_poly.entity_id
_entity_poly.type
_entity_poly.pdbx_seq_one_letter_code
_entity_poly.pdbx_strand_id
1 'polypeptide(L)' 'MFSGVIERTMEGLIFTIFENLNIPVLSFEECTDSLYYINTLIDKEESPESFIKYQMIKIKIEKRLTEIRKEWA' A
#
# COMPACT_ATOMS: atom_id res chain seq x y z
N MET A 1 -21.16 8.76 19.06
CA MET A 1 -19.78 9.26 18.98
C MET A 1 -18.86 8.04 19.09
N PHE A 2 -18.60 7.35 17.98
CA PHE A 2 -17.82 6.09 17.91
C PHE A 2 -16.87 6.04 16.69
N SER A 3 -16.55 7.17 16.05
CA SER A 3 -15.78 7.14 14.79
C SER A 3 -14.29 6.83 14.99
N GLY A 4 -13.67 7.33 16.06
CA GLY A 4 -12.21 7.20 16.25
C GLY A 4 -11.68 5.82 16.65
N VAL A 5 -12.53 4.83 16.93
CA VAL A 5 -12.09 3.45 17.20
C VAL A 5 -12.07 2.62 15.91
N ILE A 6 -13.04 2.86 15.03
CA ILE A 6 -13.16 2.13 13.76
C ILE A 6 -12.02 2.53 12.81
N GLU A 7 -11.70 3.82 12.71
CA GLU A 7 -10.59 4.32 11.88
C GLU A 7 -9.24 3.71 12.28
N ARG A 8 -8.90 3.73 13.57
CA ARG A 8 -7.65 3.14 14.07
C ARG A 8 -7.58 1.62 13.88
N THR A 9 -8.71 0.94 13.94
CA THR A 9 -8.77 -0.51 13.70
C THR A 9 -8.56 -0.83 12.22
N MET A 10 -9.14 -0.02 11.32
CA MET A 10 -8.91 -0.14 9.87
C MET A 10 -7.47 0.19 9.49
N GLU A 11 -6.88 1.24 10.05
CA GLU A 11 -5.46 1.59 9.83
C GLU A 11 -4.54 0.45 10.28
N GLY A 12 -4.77 -0.14 11.46
CA GLY A 12 -3.97 -1.28 11.95
C GLY A 12 -4.10 -2.54 11.07
N LEU A 13 -5.30 -2.82 10.56
CA LEU A 13 -5.56 -3.92 9.64
C LEU A 13 -4.86 -3.70 8.29
N ILE A 14 -4.97 -2.49 7.74
CA ILE A 14 -4.36 -2.13 6.45
C ILE A 14 -2.84 -2.15 6.56
N PHE A 15 -2.28 -1.62 7.65
CA PHE A 15 -0.86 -1.71 7.95
C PHE A 15 -0.40 -3.18 7.98
N THR A 16 -1.14 -4.05 8.66
CA THR A 16 -0.84 -5.50 8.73
C THR A 16 -0.92 -6.16 7.36
N ILE A 17 -1.89 -5.77 6.52
CA ILE A 17 -2.02 -6.27 5.15
C ILE A 17 -0.79 -5.90 4.31
N PHE A 18 -0.34 -4.64 4.38
CA PHE A 18 0.82 -4.18 3.61
C PHE A 18 2.17 -4.68 4.13
N GLU A 19 2.33 -4.88 5.44
CA GLU A 19 3.54 -5.50 6.00
C GLU A 19 3.72 -6.95 5.55
N ASN A 20 2.62 -7.69 5.37
CA ASN A 20 2.65 -9.09 4.94
C ASN A 20 2.46 -9.26 3.43
N LEU A 21 2.36 -8.16 2.68
CA LEU A 21 2.17 -8.20 1.25
C LEU A 21 3.42 -8.77 0.56
N ASN A 22 3.28 -9.92 -0.09
CA ASN A 22 4.35 -10.51 -0.88
C ASN A 22 4.43 -9.83 -2.27
N ILE A 23 5.02 -8.64 -2.29
CA ILE A 23 5.06 -7.77 -3.48
C ILE A 23 5.58 -8.46 -4.75
N PRO A 24 6.66 -9.28 -4.71
CA PRO A 24 7.17 -9.97 -5.90
C PRO A 24 6.17 -10.88 -6.65
N VAL A 25 5.14 -11.39 -5.97
CA VAL A 25 4.16 -12.31 -6.59
C VAL A 25 2.87 -11.62 -7.02
N LEU A 26 2.73 -10.32 -6.76
CA LEU A 26 1.55 -9.58 -7.17
C LEU A 26 1.42 -9.57 -8.69
N SER A 27 0.19 -9.78 -9.15
CA SER A 27 -0.27 -9.56 -10.51
C SER A 27 -0.39 -8.07 -10.83
N PHE A 28 -0.64 -7.75 -12.10
CA PHE A 28 -0.83 -6.37 -12.54
C PHE A 28 -2.01 -5.70 -11.82
N GLU A 29 -3.15 -6.39 -11.73
CA GLU A 29 -4.38 -5.90 -11.09
C GLU A 29 -4.17 -5.68 -9.58
N GLU A 30 -3.57 -6.65 -8.90
CA GLU A 30 -3.25 -6.51 -7.47
C GLU A 30 -2.28 -5.36 -7.19
N CYS A 31 -1.32 -5.12 -8.09
CA CYS A 31 -0.45 -3.96 -7.97
C CYS A 31 -1.21 -2.64 -8.16
N THR A 32 -2.11 -2.54 -9.13
CA THR A 32 -2.90 -1.32 -9.35
C THR A 32 -3.83 -1.02 -8.19
N ASP A 33 -4.50 -2.04 -7.65
CA ASP A 33 -5.37 -1.90 -6.49
C ASP A 33 -4.57 -1.48 -5.26
N SER A 34 -3.44 -2.17 -5.01
CA SER A 34 -2.54 -1.85 -3.90
C SER A 34 -2.02 -0.41 -3.98
N LEU A 35 -1.73 0.09 -5.20
CA LEU A 35 -1.33 1.49 -5.39
C LEU A 35 -2.46 2.48 -5.11
N TYR A 36 -3.68 2.17 -5.54
CA TYR A 36 -4.83 3.02 -5.25
C TYR A 36 -5.03 3.16 -3.74
N TYR A 37 -5.01 2.03 -3.02
CA TYR A 37 -5.14 2.02 -1.57
C TYR A 37 -4.01 2.76 -0.87
N ILE A 38 -2.75 2.50 -1.24
CA ILE A 38 -1.63 3.11 -0.53
C ILE A 38 -1.51 4.61 -0.76
N ASN A 39 -1.88 5.11 -1.94
CA ASN A 39 -1.95 6.56 -2.17
C ASN A 39 -3.03 7.20 -1.28
N THR A 40 -4.18 6.54 -1.12
CA THR A 40 -5.25 7.01 -0.20
C THR A 40 -4.77 7.09 1.25
N LEU A 41 -3.92 6.16 1.68
CA LEU A 41 -3.32 6.18 3.03
C LEU A 41 -2.31 7.32 3.16
N ILE A 42 -1.42 7.46 2.18
CA ILE A 42 -0.39 8.52 2.15
C ILE A 42 -1.05 9.91 2.24
N ASP A 43 -2.14 10.13 1.50
CA ASP A 43 -2.85 11.42 1.47
C ASP A 43 -3.47 11.80 2.82
N LYS A 44 -3.69 10.82 3.70
CA LYS A 44 -4.32 11.00 5.02
C LYS A 44 -3.35 10.83 6.18
N GLU A 45 -2.10 10.43 5.92
CA GLU A 45 -1.14 10.08 6.95
C GLU A 45 -0.45 11.32 7.51
N GLU A 46 -0.57 11.52 8.83
CA GLU A 46 0.01 12.65 9.54
C GLU A 46 1.33 12.27 10.25
N SER A 47 1.56 10.97 10.50
CA SER A 47 2.77 10.45 11.12
C SER A 47 3.91 10.37 10.09
N PRO A 48 5.04 11.08 10.32
CA PRO A 48 6.19 11.01 9.42
C PRO A 48 6.75 9.59 9.27
N GLU A 49 6.69 8.78 10.33
CA GLU A 49 7.20 7.41 10.30
C GLU A 49 6.35 6.51 9.40
N SER A 50 5.03 6.54 9.59
CA SER A 50 4.09 5.77 8.77
C SER A 50 4.08 6.25 7.33
N PHE A 51 4.19 7.56 7.10
CA PHE A 51 4.31 8.15 5.77
C PHE A 51 5.50 7.56 5.01
N ILE A 52 6.69 7.53 5.63
CA ILE A 52 7.88 6.94 5.02
C ILE A 52 7.66 5.45 4.72
N LYS A 53 7.05 4.70 5.65
CA LYS A 53 6.74 3.27 5.42
C LYS A 53 5.84 3.08 4.21
N TYR A 54 4.75 3.84 4.09
CA TYR A 54 3.85 3.75 2.95
C TYR A 54 4.50 4.15 1.63
N GLN A 55 5.34 5.19 1.63
CA GLN A 55 6.12 5.58 0.44
C GLN A 55 7.07 4.46 -0.01
N MET A 56 7.74 3.78 0.93
CA MET A 56 8.59 2.63 0.61
C MET A 56 7.81 1.47 -0.03
N ILE A 57 6.62 1.16 0.49
CA ILE A 57 5.77 0.11 -0.07
C ILE A 57 5.29 0.51 -1.46
N LYS A 58 4.85 1.76 -1.65
CA LYS A 58 4.47 2.31 -2.96
C LYS A 58 5.56 2.10 -4.01
N ILE A 59 6.80 2.49 -3.70
CA ILE A 59 7.95 2.33 -4.61
C ILE A 59 8.16 0.86 -4.99
N LYS A 60 8.02 -0.07 -4.03
CA LYS A 60 8.16 -1.51 -4.30
C LYS A 60 7.07 -2.01 -5.26
N ILE A 61 5.82 -1.57 -5.09
CA ILE A 61 4.71 -1.94 -5.97
C ILE A 61 4.90 -1.35 -7.38
N GLU A 62 5.30 -0.08 -7.50
CA GLU A 62 5.60 0.56 -8.79
C GLU A 62 6.73 -0.16 -9.53
N LYS A 63 7.77 -0.59 -8.80
CA LYS A 63 8.85 -1.40 -9.35
C LYS A 63 8.32 -2.74 -9.89
N ARG A 64 7.47 -3.44 -9.14
CA ARG A 64 6.85 -4.69 -9.60
C ARG A 64 6.01 -4.49 -10.86
N LEU A 65 5.21 -3.42 -10.94
CA LEU A 65 4.48 -3.09 -12.18
C LEU A 65 5.40 -2.90 -13.37
N THR A 66 6.56 -2.25 -13.15
CA THR A 66 7.55 -2.05 -14.21
C THR A 66 8.15 -3.38 -14.67
N GLU A 67 8.37 -4.33 -13.75
CA GLU A 67 8.84 -5.68 -14.07
C GLU A 67 7.80 -6.44 -14.90
N ILE A 68 6.53 -6.47 -14.47
CA ILE A 68 5.44 -7.12 -15.21
C ILE A 68 5.31 -6.54 -16.63
N ARG A 69 5.39 -5.20 -16.77
CA ARG A 69 5.32 -4.55 -18.09
C ARG A 69 6.47 -4.93 -19.01
N LYS A 70 7.67 -5.18 -18.46
CA LYS A 70 8.82 -5.66 -19.24
C LYS A 70 8.69 -7.11 -19.64
N GLU A 71 8.06 -7.95 -18.82
CA GLU A 71 7.79 -9.35 -19.15
C GLU A 71 6.82 -9.48 -20.35
N TRP A 72 6.00 -8.44 -20.60
CA TRP A 72 4.99 -8.42 -21.66
C TRP A 72 5.45 -7.66 -22.93
N ALA A 73 6.61 -7.01 -22.89
CA ALA A 73 7.19 -6.23 -23.98
C ALA A 73 8.15 -7.08 -24.82
#